data_AF-A0AAW8KC41-F1
#
_entry.id   AF-A0AAW8KC41-F1
#
_cell.length_a   1.000
_cell.length_b   1.000
_cell.length_c   1.000
_cell.angle_alpha   90.00
_cell.angle_beta   90.00
_cell.angle_gamma   90.00
#
_symmetry.space_group_name_H-M   'P 1'
#
loop_
_entity.id
_entity.type
_entity.pdbx_description
1 polymer ?
#
loop_
_entity_poly.entity_id
_entity_poly.type
_entity_poly.pdbx_seq_one_letter_code
_entity_poly.pdbx_strand_id
1 'polypeptide(L)'
;MKKLLLCGVVAVCNTLHAENLTAVNEIYKLSDPSDPAYSRINQNSNRSVRELGQNTVGPNQETLFQLRHKKREIERKDALCKAAFEMAENIMNERQAGVSKAIQLQSNLQTAYRSPEYTKYQVYLINKAYNEPVYAKTVATYYVSQEFAYKSFFECKKSVYSLIP
;
A
#
# COMPACT_ATOMS: atom_id res chain seq x y z
N MET A 1 28.44 -9.64 38.90
CA MET A 1 29.27 -9.44 37.69
C MET A 1 28.94 -10.53 36.67
N LYS A 2 28.78 -10.12 35.40
CA LYS A 2 28.84 -10.87 34.12
C LYS A 2 27.69 -11.80 33.68
N LYS A 3 27.18 -11.42 32.49
CA LYS A 3 26.35 -12.13 31.49
C LYS A 3 27.12 -13.26 30.81
N LEU A 4 26.38 -14.20 30.20
CA LEU A 4 26.45 -14.74 28.80
C LEU A 4 26.03 -16.24 28.80
N LEU A 5 24.93 -16.63 28.12
CA LEU A 5 24.77 -16.92 26.67
C LEU A 5 25.39 -18.25 26.23
N LEU A 6 24.53 -19.19 25.79
CA LEU A 6 24.72 -20.33 24.87
C LEU A 6 23.28 -20.75 24.50
N CYS A 7 22.68 -20.53 23.32
CA CYS A 7 23.09 -20.70 21.92
C CYS A 7 23.69 -22.07 21.59
N GLY A 8 22.95 -22.84 20.78
CA GLY A 8 23.28 -24.17 20.25
C GLY A 8 22.05 -24.83 19.62
N VAL A 9 21.48 -24.34 18.49
CA VAL A 9 21.89 -24.53 17.08
C VAL A 9 21.29 -25.80 16.46
N VAL A 10 20.39 -25.64 15.48
CA VAL A 10 20.36 -26.20 14.10
C VAL A 10 19.23 -25.42 13.37
N ALA A 11 19.44 -24.35 12.60
CA ALA A 11 20.18 -24.22 11.34
C ALA A 11 19.73 -25.23 10.26
N VAL A 12 18.76 -24.84 9.42
CA VAL A 12 18.82 -24.85 7.93
C VAL A 12 17.39 -24.80 7.38
N CYS A 13 16.98 -23.60 6.99
CA CYS A 13 16.15 -23.30 5.81
C CYS A 13 16.26 -21.79 5.56
N ASN A 14 17.43 -21.34 5.12
CA ASN A 14 17.54 -20.09 4.38
C ASN A 14 17.24 -20.41 2.93
N THR A 15 16.37 -19.60 2.31
CA THR A 15 16.46 -18.97 0.97
C THR A 15 15.06 -18.87 0.36
N LEU A 16 14.69 -17.68 -0.13
CA LEU A 16 13.35 -17.19 -0.56
C LEU A 16 12.50 -16.60 0.58
N HIS A 17 12.64 -15.33 1.00
CA HIS A 17 12.15 -14.15 0.25
C HIS A 17 12.73 -12.84 0.84
N ALA A 18 14.04 -12.78 1.10
CA ALA A 18 14.68 -11.51 1.48
C ALA A 18 14.80 -10.53 0.29
N GLU A 19 14.61 -10.98 -0.95
CA GLU A 19 14.70 -10.14 -2.16
C GLU A 19 13.58 -9.10 -2.28
N ASN A 20 12.45 -9.28 -1.59
CA ASN A 20 11.32 -8.36 -1.74
C ASN A 20 11.33 -7.19 -0.75
N LEU A 21 12.11 -7.28 0.34
CA LEU A 21 12.29 -6.16 1.29
C LEU A 21 13.40 -5.20 0.83
N THR A 22 14.38 -5.68 0.07
CA THR A 22 15.37 -4.82 -0.61
C THR A 22 14.74 -4.04 -1.76
N ALA A 23 13.82 -4.63 -2.52
CA ALA A 23 13.12 -3.93 -3.60
C ALA A 23 12.24 -2.77 -3.09
N VAL A 24 11.60 -2.92 -1.92
CA VAL A 24 10.84 -1.82 -1.29
C VAL A 24 11.79 -0.72 -0.79
N ASN A 25 12.97 -1.08 -0.29
CA ASN A 25 13.97 -0.10 0.14
C ASN A 25 14.67 0.62 -1.04
N GLU A 26 14.73 0.02 -2.23
CA GLU A 26 15.22 0.69 -3.44
C GLU A 26 14.23 1.73 -3.98
N ILE A 27 12.93 1.50 -3.89
CA ILE A 27 11.91 2.48 -4.33
C ILE A 27 11.93 3.73 -3.43
N TYR A 28 12.26 3.58 -2.14
CA TYR A 28 12.46 4.71 -1.22
C TYR A 28 13.85 5.35 -1.28
N LYS A 29 14.80 4.77 -2.04
CA LYS A 29 16.14 5.33 -2.29
C LYS A 29 16.25 6.22 -3.53
N LEU A 30 15.13 6.60 -4.15
CA LEU A 30 15.10 7.66 -5.19
C LEU A 30 15.37 9.07 -4.64
N SER A 31 16.14 9.19 -3.57
CA SER A 31 16.53 10.47 -2.98
C SER A 31 17.90 10.35 -2.31
N ASP A 32 18.87 9.73 -2.98
CA ASP A 32 20.27 9.94 -2.62
C ASP A 32 20.73 11.27 -3.24
N PRO A 33 20.92 12.35 -2.46
CA PRO A 33 21.37 13.64 -2.98
C PRO A 33 22.80 13.59 -3.57
N SER A 34 23.50 12.46 -3.45
CA SER A 34 24.81 12.23 -4.06
C SER A 34 24.76 11.58 -5.45
N ASP A 35 23.57 11.22 -5.96
CA ASP A 35 23.41 10.68 -7.32
C ASP A 35 23.80 11.73 -8.38
N PRO A 36 24.76 11.42 -9.28
CA PRO A 36 25.16 12.32 -10.36
C PRO A 36 24.02 12.67 -11.35
N ALA A 37 22.96 11.86 -11.45
CA ALA A 37 21.75 12.21 -12.20
C ALA A 37 20.93 13.29 -11.49
N TYR A 38 20.83 13.24 -10.16
CA TYR A 38 20.12 14.24 -9.33
C TYR A 38 20.88 15.59 -9.33
N SER A 39 22.22 15.55 -9.27
CA SER A 39 23.05 16.77 -9.33
C SER A 39 23.03 17.45 -10.71
N ARG A 40 22.94 16.68 -11.82
CA ARG A 40 22.77 17.24 -13.17
C ARG A 40 21.41 17.90 -13.38
N ILE A 41 20.33 17.33 -12.83
CA ILE A 41 18.99 17.95 -12.86
C ILE A 41 18.99 19.26 -12.05
N ASN A 42 19.66 19.28 -10.89
CA ASN A 42 19.76 20.46 -10.02
C ASN A 42 20.67 21.58 -10.59
N GLN A 43 21.72 21.23 -11.35
CA GLN A 43 22.58 22.25 -11.98
C GLN A 43 21.92 22.93 -13.19
N ASN A 44 21.10 22.21 -13.97
CA ASN A 44 20.37 22.78 -15.09
C ASN A 44 19.14 23.59 -14.66
N SER A 45 18.49 23.23 -13.55
CA SER A 45 17.36 24.00 -13.02
C SER A 45 17.80 25.38 -12.48
N ASN A 46 18.95 25.48 -11.81
CA ASN A 46 19.46 26.77 -11.31
C ASN A 46 19.87 27.75 -12.41
N ARG A 47 20.30 27.26 -13.58
CA ARG A 47 20.59 28.11 -14.75
C ARG A 47 19.33 28.70 -15.35
N SER A 48 18.24 27.91 -15.40
CA SER A 48 16.96 28.35 -15.97
C SER A 48 16.27 29.46 -15.16
N VAL A 49 16.35 29.45 -13.83
CA VAL A 49 15.63 30.44 -12.99
C VAL A 49 16.20 31.86 -13.11
N ARG A 50 17.53 31.99 -13.33
CA ARG A 50 18.16 33.30 -13.56
C ARG A 50 17.87 33.87 -14.95
N GLU A 51 17.57 33.03 -15.93
CA GLU A 51 17.32 33.42 -17.33
C GLU A 51 15.83 33.69 -17.64
N LEU A 52 14.90 33.23 -16.80
CA LEU A 52 13.47 33.21 -17.12
C LEU A 52 12.73 34.55 -17.03
N GLY A 53 13.34 35.61 -16.46
CA GLY A 53 12.67 36.88 -16.21
C GLY A 53 11.48 36.72 -15.23
N GLN A 54 11.11 37.79 -14.52
CA GLN A 54 9.92 37.77 -13.68
C GLN A 54 8.65 37.86 -14.56
N ASN A 55 8.28 36.74 -15.18
CA ASN A 55 6.92 36.59 -15.69
C ASN A 55 5.98 36.45 -14.49
N THR A 56 5.23 37.51 -14.21
CA THR A 56 4.25 37.63 -13.10
C THR A 56 3.01 36.75 -13.26
N VAL A 57 2.96 35.92 -14.32
CA VAL A 57 1.88 34.96 -14.60
C VAL A 57 2.34 33.54 -14.23
N GLY A 58 2.90 33.39 -13.02
CA GLY A 58 3.16 32.08 -12.43
C GLY A 58 1.89 31.51 -11.76
N PRO A 59 1.76 30.18 -11.61
CA PRO A 59 0.68 29.62 -10.81
C PRO A 59 0.72 30.21 -9.40
N ASN A 60 -0.41 30.77 -8.95
CA ASN A 60 -0.47 31.38 -7.62
C ASN A 60 -0.23 30.34 -6.51
N GLN A 61 0.21 30.80 -5.34
CA GLN A 61 0.57 29.94 -4.22
C GLN A 61 -0.58 29.00 -3.80
N GLU A 62 -1.81 29.47 -3.89
CA GLU A 62 -3.02 28.70 -3.60
C GLU A 62 -3.20 27.52 -4.56
N THR A 63 -3.03 27.74 -5.87
CA THR A 63 -3.10 26.69 -6.90
C THR A 63 -2.06 25.60 -6.63
N LEU A 64 -0.82 25.99 -6.29
CA LEU A 64 0.25 25.05 -5.92
C LEU A 64 -0.03 24.31 -4.61
N PHE A 65 -0.72 24.95 -3.64
CA PHE A 65 -1.13 24.29 -2.41
C PHE A 65 -2.21 23.24 -2.67
N GLN A 66 -3.22 23.57 -3.47
CA GLN A 66 -4.31 22.66 -3.86
C GLN A 66 -3.78 21.44 -4.64
N LEU A 67 -2.86 21.65 -5.59
CA LEU A 67 -2.23 20.55 -6.33
C LEU A 67 -1.42 19.62 -5.41
N ARG A 68 -0.69 20.18 -4.44
CA ARG A 68 0.03 19.38 -3.43
C ARG A 68 -0.90 18.57 -2.55
N HIS A 69 -2.04 19.13 -2.14
CA HIS A 69 -3.06 18.41 -1.38
C HIS A 69 -3.62 17.24 -2.18
N LYS A 70 -4.06 17.50 -3.43
CA LYS A 70 -4.57 16.46 -4.33
C LYS A 70 -3.57 15.32 -4.54
N LYS A 71 -2.29 15.64 -4.78
CA LYS A 71 -1.23 14.63 -4.91
C LYS A 71 -1.17 13.72 -3.68
N ARG A 72 -1.16 14.30 -2.47
CA ARG A 72 -1.13 13.53 -1.22
C ARG A 72 -2.36 12.64 -1.04
N GLU A 73 -3.54 13.13 -1.40
CA GLU A 73 -4.76 12.33 -1.33
C GLU A 73 -4.75 11.14 -2.29
N ILE A 74 -4.25 11.35 -3.52
CA ILE A 74 -4.05 10.28 -4.50
C ILE A 74 -3.09 9.24 -3.94
N GLU A 75 -1.90 9.65 -3.47
CA GLU A 75 -0.89 8.74 -2.92
C GLU A 75 -1.42 7.95 -1.72
N ARG A 76 -2.18 8.60 -0.84
CA ARG A 76 -2.79 7.96 0.33
C ARG A 76 -3.82 6.90 -0.06
N LYS A 77 -4.73 7.21 -1.00
CA LYS A 77 -5.69 6.21 -1.48
C LYS A 77 -5.01 5.11 -2.26
N ASP A 78 -3.94 5.42 -2.99
CA ASP A 78 -3.19 4.42 -3.75
C ASP A 78 -2.56 3.37 -2.82
N ALA A 79 -1.97 3.82 -1.71
CA ALA A 79 -1.45 2.96 -0.66
C ALA A 79 -2.54 2.06 -0.05
N LEU A 80 -3.73 2.62 0.24
CA LEU A 80 -4.88 1.82 0.69
C LEU A 80 -5.27 0.77 -0.35
N CYS A 81 -5.31 1.12 -1.63
CA CYS A 81 -5.63 0.17 -2.69
C CYS A 81 -4.57 -0.90 -2.85
N LYS A 82 -3.29 -0.59 -2.64
CA LYS A 82 -2.24 -1.62 -2.62
C LYS A 82 -2.47 -2.65 -1.51
N ALA A 83 -2.87 -2.19 -0.33
CA ALA A 83 -3.24 -3.08 0.79
C ALA A 83 -4.60 -3.79 0.59
N ALA A 84 -5.50 -3.24 -0.25
CA ALA A 84 -6.84 -3.79 -0.48
C ALA A 84 -6.81 -5.25 -0.95
N PHE A 85 -5.82 -5.60 -1.78
CA PHE A 85 -5.68 -6.96 -2.29
C PHE A 85 -5.43 -7.96 -1.15
N GLU A 86 -4.39 -7.73 -0.34
CA GLU A 86 -4.03 -8.62 0.77
C GLU A 86 -5.13 -8.66 1.83
N MET A 87 -5.78 -7.52 2.14
CA MET A 87 -6.92 -7.48 3.04
C MET A 87 -8.07 -8.35 2.52
N ALA A 88 -8.45 -8.17 1.25
CA ALA A 88 -9.55 -8.89 0.64
C ALA A 88 -9.28 -10.41 0.54
N GLU A 89 -8.06 -10.80 0.18
CA GLU A 89 -7.66 -12.21 0.10
C GLU A 89 -7.76 -12.88 1.47
N ASN A 90 -7.20 -12.25 2.52
CA ASN A 90 -7.22 -12.80 3.88
C ASN A 90 -8.65 -12.95 4.41
N ILE A 91 -9.48 -11.92 4.24
CA ILE A 91 -10.90 -11.94 4.63
C ILE A 91 -11.64 -13.09 3.95
N MET A 92 -11.44 -13.26 2.64
CA MET A 92 -12.12 -14.29 1.87
C MET A 92 -11.61 -15.69 2.24
N ASN A 93 -10.31 -15.85 2.49
CA ASN A 93 -9.73 -17.10 2.98
C ASN A 93 -10.31 -17.49 4.35
N GLU A 94 -10.35 -16.57 5.31
CA GLU A 94 -10.97 -16.82 6.61
C GLU A 94 -12.45 -17.18 6.47
N ARG A 95 -13.16 -16.52 5.56
CA ARG A 95 -14.55 -16.82 5.28
C ARG A 95 -14.74 -18.21 4.70
N GLN A 96 -13.95 -18.58 3.69
CA GLN A 96 -13.97 -19.93 3.11
C GLN A 96 -13.56 -21.00 4.14
N ALA A 97 -12.76 -20.62 5.14
CA ALA A 97 -12.41 -21.49 6.27
C ALA A 97 -13.54 -21.66 7.30
N GLY A 98 -14.63 -20.89 7.20
CA GLY A 98 -15.78 -20.95 8.11
C GLY A 98 -15.68 -20.02 9.31
N VAL A 99 -14.77 -19.06 9.32
CA VAL A 99 -14.74 -18.00 10.34
C VAL A 99 -16.04 -17.20 10.23
N SER A 100 -16.61 -16.79 11.37
CA SER A 100 -17.84 -16.01 11.40
C SER A 100 -17.59 -14.53 11.16
N LYS A 101 -18.60 -13.83 10.62
CA LYS A 101 -18.52 -12.39 10.36
C LYS A 101 -18.19 -11.61 11.63
N ALA A 102 -18.80 -12.00 12.75
CA ALA A 102 -18.58 -11.35 14.04
C ALA A 102 -17.11 -11.47 14.48
N ILE A 103 -16.50 -12.65 14.31
CA ILE A 103 -15.09 -12.88 14.66
C ILE A 103 -14.19 -12.00 13.79
N GLN A 104 -14.38 -11.97 12.46
CA GLN A 104 -13.55 -11.12 11.60
C GLN A 104 -13.69 -9.63 11.91
N LEU A 105 -14.91 -9.15 12.19
CA LEU A 105 -15.13 -7.76 12.58
C LEU A 105 -14.46 -7.43 13.91
N GLN A 106 -14.45 -8.35 14.87
CA GLN A 106 -13.76 -8.17 16.14
C GLN A 106 -12.23 -8.15 15.96
N SER A 107 -11.68 -9.04 15.13
CA SER A 107 -10.25 -9.04 14.79
C SER A 107 -9.79 -7.78 14.08
N ASN A 108 -10.67 -7.16 13.27
CA ASN A 108 -10.40 -5.87 12.61
C ASN A 108 -10.16 -4.74 13.62
N LEU A 109 -10.85 -4.76 14.77
CA LEU A 109 -10.63 -3.78 15.84
C LEU A 109 -9.25 -3.92 16.51
N GLN A 110 -8.58 -5.07 16.32
CA GLN A 110 -7.31 -5.40 16.95
C GLN A 110 -6.12 -5.32 15.99
N THR A 111 -6.33 -5.03 14.71
CA THR A 111 -5.29 -5.09 13.67
C THR A 111 -4.37 -3.86 13.69
N ALA A 112 -3.12 -4.02 13.23
CA ALA A 112 -2.06 -3.01 13.30
C ALA A 112 -2.25 -1.81 12.36
N TYR A 113 -3.16 -1.88 11.38
CA TYR A 113 -3.48 -0.79 10.46
C TYR A 113 -4.31 0.30 11.18
N ARG A 114 -3.68 1.04 12.10
CA ARG A 114 -4.30 2.10 12.93
C ARG A 114 -4.60 3.39 12.14
N SER A 115 -5.17 3.28 10.95
CA SER A 115 -5.77 4.41 10.23
C SER A 115 -7.28 4.15 10.10
N PRO A 116 -8.15 5.10 10.48
CA PRO A 116 -9.60 4.96 10.36
C PRO A 116 -10.08 4.53 8.96
N GLU A 117 -9.35 4.93 7.93
CA GLU A 117 -9.67 4.63 6.53
C GLU A 117 -9.44 3.17 6.17
N TYR A 118 -8.33 2.59 6.66
CA TYR A 118 -8.03 1.18 6.48
C TYR A 118 -9.05 0.33 7.22
N THR A 119 -9.34 0.68 8.49
CA THR A 119 -10.35 -0.02 9.29
C THR A 119 -11.72 0.02 8.61
N LYS A 120 -12.16 1.20 8.13
CA LYS A 120 -13.45 1.36 7.44
C LYS A 120 -13.50 0.54 6.15
N TYR A 121 -12.41 0.55 5.37
CA TYR A 121 -12.33 -0.22 4.14
C TYR A 121 -12.29 -1.73 4.39
N GLN A 122 -11.62 -2.18 5.44
CA GLN A 122 -11.62 -3.58 5.86
C GLN A 122 -13.02 -4.03 6.29
N VAL A 123 -13.78 -3.20 7.03
CA VAL A 123 -15.21 -3.48 7.33
C VAL A 123 -16.04 -3.61 6.05
N TYR A 124 -15.82 -2.72 5.08
CA TYR A 124 -16.48 -2.79 3.77
C TYR A 124 -16.19 -4.14 3.07
N LEU A 125 -14.91 -4.53 3.01
CA LEU A 125 -14.50 -5.80 2.42
C LEU A 125 -15.08 -7.01 3.15
N ILE A 126 -15.10 -7.01 4.49
CA ILE A 126 -15.75 -8.06 5.28
C ILE A 126 -17.23 -8.14 4.90
N ASN A 127 -17.98 -7.04 4.94
CA ASN A 127 -19.39 -7.05 4.57
C ASN A 127 -19.62 -7.60 3.16
N LYS A 128 -18.79 -7.20 2.20
CA LYS A 128 -18.87 -7.66 0.81
C LYS A 128 -18.54 -9.14 0.68
N ALA A 129 -17.46 -9.60 1.32
CA ALA A 129 -17.08 -11.01 1.33
C ALA A 129 -18.21 -11.88 1.84
N TYR A 130 -18.93 -11.46 2.88
CA TYR A 130 -20.04 -12.24 3.45
C TYR A 130 -21.29 -12.38 2.57
N ASN A 131 -21.34 -11.70 1.43
CA ASN A 131 -22.38 -11.88 0.41
C ASN A 131 -22.01 -12.90 -0.68
N GLU A 132 -20.73 -13.28 -0.81
CA GLU A 132 -20.30 -14.28 -1.80
C GLU A 132 -20.75 -15.71 -1.38
N PRO A 133 -20.67 -16.76 -2.20
CA PRO A 133 -20.90 -18.13 -1.71
C PRO A 133 -19.68 -18.71 -0.97
N VAL A 134 -19.91 -19.75 -0.15
CA VAL A 134 -18.85 -20.60 0.42
C VAL A 134 -18.73 -21.85 -0.44
N TYR A 135 -17.51 -22.18 -0.84
CA TYR A 135 -17.21 -23.30 -1.72
C TYR A 135 -16.66 -24.48 -0.93
N ALA A 136 -16.82 -25.69 -1.46
CA ALA A 136 -16.15 -26.87 -0.92
C ALA A 136 -14.62 -26.66 -0.99
N LYS A 137 -13.92 -27.02 0.10
CA LYS A 137 -12.46 -26.87 0.25
C LYS A 137 -11.71 -27.64 -0.84
N THR A 138 -11.38 -26.94 -1.91
CA THR A 138 -10.76 -27.43 -3.13
C THR A 138 -9.93 -26.29 -3.73
N VAL A 139 -9.28 -26.50 -4.88
CA VAL A 139 -8.61 -25.42 -5.62
C VAL A 139 -9.57 -24.25 -5.93
N ALA A 140 -10.89 -24.50 -5.99
CA ALA A 140 -11.88 -23.45 -6.18
C ALA A 140 -11.86 -22.38 -5.08
N THR A 141 -11.55 -22.73 -3.82
CA THR A 141 -11.48 -21.72 -2.74
C THR A 141 -10.34 -20.74 -2.96
N TYR A 142 -9.21 -21.20 -3.52
CA TYR A 142 -8.10 -20.32 -3.89
C TYR A 142 -8.51 -19.34 -4.99
N TYR A 143 -9.11 -19.83 -6.08
CA TYR A 143 -9.52 -18.98 -7.19
C TYR A 143 -10.57 -17.95 -6.79
N VAL A 144 -11.52 -18.33 -5.94
CA VAL A 144 -12.55 -17.40 -5.45
C VAL A 144 -11.94 -16.31 -4.56
N SER A 145 -11.02 -16.66 -3.66
CA SER A 145 -10.32 -15.66 -2.84
C SER A 145 -9.50 -14.69 -3.68
N GLN A 146 -8.79 -15.22 -4.68
CA GLN A 146 -8.00 -14.43 -5.63
C GLN A 146 -8.88 -13.51 -6.48
N GLU A 147 -9.97 -14.04 -7.05
CA GLU A 147 -10.92 -13.25 -7.83
C GLU A 147 -11.52 -12.12 -6.98
N PHE A 148 -11.91 -12.41 -5.73
CA PHE A 148 -12.41 -11.41 -4.79
C PHE A 148 -11.36 -10.31 -4.51
N ALA A 149 -10.09 -10.70 -4.32
CA ALA A 149 -8.99 -9.77 -4.08
C ALA A 149 -8.71 -8.87 -5.29
N TYR A 150 -8.63 -9.43 -6.50
CA TYR A 150 -8.45 -8.65 -7.73
C TYR A 150 -9.61 -7.68 -7.97
N LYS A 151 -10.86 -8.16 -7.84
CA LYS A 151 -12.05 -7.30 -7.99
C LYS A 151 -12.03 -6.13 -6.99
N SER A 152 -11.66 -6.40 -5.75
CA SER A 152 -11.57 -5.38 -4.69
C SER A 152 -10.46 -4.36 -4.98
N PHE A 153 -9.29 -4.82 -5.44
CA PHE A 153 -8.20 -3.94 -5.87
C PHE A 153 -8.61 -3.03 -7.04
N PHE A 154 -9.23 -3.57 -8.09
CA PHE A 154 -9.67 -2.79 -9.24
C PHE A 154 -10.74 -1.78 -8.88
N GLU A 155 -11.70 -2.16 -8.03
CA GLU A 155 -12.72 -1.25 -7.51
C GLU A 155 -12.08 -0.11 -6.71
N CYS A 156 -11.11 -0.41 -5.85
CA CYS A 156 -10.38 0.62 -5.11
C CYS A 156 -9.67 1.59 -6.06
N LYS A 157 -8.94 1.08 -7.06
CA LYS A 157 -8.21 1.90 -8.03
C LYS A 157 -9.13 2.81 -8.85
N LYS A 158 -10.36 2.39 -9.19
CA LYS A 158 -11.36 3.27 -9.82
C LYS A 158 -11.63 4.53 -8.98
N SER A 159 -11.65 4.41 -7.65
CA SER A 159 -11.84 5.55 -6.74
C SER A 159 -10.62 6.49 -6.62
N VAL A 160 -9.44 6.02 -7.05
CA VAL A 160 -8.22 6.84 -7.17
C VAL A 160 -8.24 7.57 -8.50
N TYR A 161 -8.56 6.87 -9.60
CA TYR A 161 -8.65 7.48 -10.92
C TYR A 161 -9.68 8.61 -10.97
N SER A 162 -10.78 8.50 -10.23
CA SER A 162 -11.78 9.58 -10.14
C SER A 162 -11.26 10.87 -9.46
N LEU A 163 -10.10 10.83 -8.79
CA LEU A 163 -9.46 12.01 -8.21
C LEU A 163 -8.50 12.70 -9.18
N ILE A 164 -8.16 12.03 -10.27
CA ILE A 164 -7.32 12.56 -11.34
C ILE A 164 -8.25 13.28 -12.32
N PRO A 165 -8.05 14.59 -12.55
CA PRO A 165 -8.86 15.36 -13.49
C PRO A 165 -8.64 14.93 -14.94
#